data_AF-W2TFF7-F1
#
_entry.id   AF-W2TFF7-F1
#
_cell.length_a   1.000
_cell.length_b   1.000
_cell.length_c   1.000
_cell.angle_alpha   90.00
_cell.angle_beta   90.00
_cell.angle_gamma   90.00
#
_symmetry.space_group_name_H-M   'P 1'
#
loop_
_entity.id
_entity.type
_entity.pdbx_description
1 polymer ?
#
loop_
_entity_poly.entity_id
_entity_poly.type
_entity_poly.pdbx_seq_one_letter_code
_entity_poly.pdbx_strand_id
1 'polypeptide(L)'
;MADDYQVQSNGGDAIRKPLLELYVKASGIDSRRIGACLFCQEFWMELYALYEIGVARVEVKTVNVNSEAFKKNFLGAQPPIMIEEEK
;
A
#
# COMPACT_ATOMS: atom_id res chain seq x y z
N MET A 1 -25.24 -17.14 7.18
CA MET A 1 -24.67 -18.20 8.05
C MET A 1 -24.57 -19.56 7.37
N ALA A 2 -25.44 -19.95 6.43
CA ALA A 2 -25.31 -21.23 5.73
C ALA A 2 -24.21 -21.24 4.63
N ASP A 3 -24.03 -20.13 3.92
CA ASP A 3 -22.96 -19.96 2.91
C ASP A 3 -21.54 -20.06 3.49
N ASP A 4 -21.32 -19.55 4.70
CA ASP A 4 -19.98 -19.45 5.31
C ASP A 4 -19.37 -20.83 5.64
N TYR A 5 -20.22 -21.86 5.82
CA TYR A 5 -19.79 -23.23 6.07
C TYR A 5 -19.29 -23.95 4.81
N GLN A 6 -19.67 -23.51 3.61
CA GLN A 6 -19.22 -24.17 2.36
C GLN A 6 -17.87 -23.66 1.87
N VAL A 7 -17.45 -22.46 2.28
CA VAL A 7 -16.20 -21.83 1.82
C VAL A 7 -14.95 -22.43 2.51
N GLN A 8 -15.10 -23.10 3.65
CA GLN A 8 -13.98 -23.64 4.43
C GLN A 8 -13.38 -24.95 3.87
N SER A 9 -13.95 -25.54 2.82
CA SER A 9 -13.53 -26.88 2.33
C SER A 9 -12.42 -26.88 1.27
N ASN A 10 -11.96 -25.72 0.79
CA ASN A 10 -10.84 -25.63 -0.14
C ASN A 10 -9.64 -24.94 0.52
N GLY A 11 -8.75 -25.76 1.09
CA GLY A 11 -7.32 -25.51 1.30
C GLY A 11 -6.90 -24.16 1.90
N GLY A 12 -6.23 -24.20 3.06
CA GLY A 12 -5.66 -23.04 3.77
C GLY A 12 -4.59 -22.20 3.03
N ASP A 13 -4.59 -22.19 1.70
CA ASP A 13 -3.79 -21.39 0.77
C ASP A 13 -4.65 -20.50 -0.18
N ALA A 14 -5.99 -20.51 -0.07
CA ALA A 14 -6.90 -20.04 -1.13
C ALA A 14 -7.36 -18.56 -1.10
N ILE A 15 -6.82 -17.68 -0.25
CA ILE A 15 -6.84 -16.22 -0.50
C ILE A 15 -5.55 -15.63 0.08
N ARG A 16 -4.47 -15.60 -0.70
CA ARG A 16 -3.30 -14.78 -0.35
C ARG A 16 -3.76 -13.34 -0.30
N LYS A 17 -3.89 -12.79 0.92
CA LYS A 17 -4.28 -11.38 1.13
C LYS A 17 -3.39 -10.50 0.25
N PRO A 18 -3.97 -9.57 -0.54
CA PRO A 18 -3.20 -8.75 -1.46
C PRO A 18 -2.16 -7.95 -0.68
N LEU A 19 -0.96 -7.85 -1.25
CA LEU A 19 0.11 -6.99 -0.72
C LEU A 19 0.04 -5.66 -1.45
N LEU A 20 -0.36 -4.63 -0.72
CA LEU A 20 -0.51 -3.27 -1.21
C LEU A 20 0.67 -2.43 -0.72
N GLU A 21 1.54 -2.05 -1.65
CA GLU A 21 2.64 -1.13 -1.37
C GLU A 21 2.21 0.30 -1.67
N LEU A 22 2.14 1.15 -0.65
CA LEU A 22 1.84 2.57 -0.79
C LEU A 22 3.12 3.40 -0.75
N TYR A 23 3.44 4.04 -1.87
CA TYR A 23 4.53 5.00 -1.97
C TYR A 23 4.03 6.39 -1.58
N VAL A 24 4.59 6.93 -0.50
CA VAL A 24 4.23 8.24 0.04
C VAL A 24 5.36 9.24 -0.14
N LYS A 25 4.99 10.53 -0.29
CA LYS A 25 5.98 11.60 -0.43
C LYS A 25 6.81 11.71 0.85
N ALA A 26 8.13 11.65 0.73
CA ALA A 26 9.04 11.86 1.85
C ALA A 26 9.05 13.33 2.31
N SER A 27 9.51 13.57 3.54
CA SER A 27 9.72 14.92 4.06
C SER A 27 10.81 15.65 3.29
N GLY A 28 10.63 16.96 3.07
CA GLY A 28 11.63 17.81 2.41
C GLY A 28 12.86 18.10 3.27
N ILE A 29 12.82 17.78 4.57
CA ILE A 29 13.93 17.97 5.51
C ILE A 29 14.76 16.68 5.65
N ASP A 30 14.08 15.53 5.70
CA ASP A 30 14.70 14.22 5.86
C ASP A 30 13.93 13.20 5.03
N SER A 31 14.61 12.62 4.02
CA SER A 31 13.98 11.70 3.07
C SER A 31 13.55 10.35 3.67
N ARG A 32 13.96 10.04 4.90
CA ARG A 32 13.53 8.82 5.63
C ARG A 32 12.19 9.03 6.33
N ARG A 33 11.82 10.27 6.63
CA ARG A 33 10.54 10.59 7.28
C ARG A 33 9.42 10.74 6.27
N ILE A 34 8.21 10.36 6.66
CA ILE A 34 7.00 10.66 5.90
C ILE A 34 6.81 12.18 5.79
N GLY A 35 6.40 12.64 4.61
CA GLY A 35 6.03 14.03 4.36
C GLY A 35 4.59 14.33 4.76
N ALA A 36 4.16 15.57 4.52
CA ALA A 36 2.82 16.06 4.87
C ALA A 36 1.87 16.12 3.66
N CYS A 37 1.86 15.08 2.81
CA CYS A 37 0.94 15.03 1.67
C CYS A 37 -0.44 14.53 2.15
N LEU A 38 -1.48 15.37 2.02
CA LEU A 38 -2.83 15.05 2.47
C LEU A 38 -3.42 13.82 1.76
N PHE A 39 -3.24 13.72 0.44
CA PHE A 39 -3.69 12.55 -0.33
C PHE A 39 -2.96 11.27 0.08
N CYS A 40 -1.67 11.34 0.39
CA CYS A 40 -0.93 10.18 0.91
C CYS A 40 -1.49 9.73 2.26
N GLN A 41 -1.88 10.68 3.12
CA GLN A 41 -2.46 10.37 4.42
C GLN A 41 -3.86 9.76 4.29
N GLU A 42 -4.69 10.29 3.38
CA GLU A 42 -6.04 9.78 3.09
C GLU A 42 -6.01 8.29 2.73
N PHE A 43 -5.27 7.91 1.68
CA PHE A 43 -5.16 6.51 1.28
C PHE A 43 -4.45 5.65 2.33
N TRP A 44 -3.49 6.22 3.07
CA TRP A 44 -2.84 5.46 4.14
C TRP A 44 -3.84 5.12 5.25
N MET A 45 -4.74 6.04 5.63
CA MET A 45 -5.78 5.76 6.63
C MET A 45 -6.78 4.70 6.14
N GLU A 46 -7.20 4.77 4.87
CA GLU A 46 -8.10 3.76 4.28
C GLU A 46 -7.45 2.37 4.22
N LEU A 47 -6.20 2.28 3.74
CA LEU A 47 -5.45 1.03 3.69
C LEU A 47 -5.18 0.48 5.08
N TYR A 48 -4.93 1.35 6.06
CA TYR A 48 -4.73 0.94 7.44
C TYR A 48 -6.01 0.32 8.03
N ALA A 49 -7.20 0.85 7.71
CA ALA A 49 -8.46 0.24 8.11
C ALA A 49 -8.62 -1.18 7.55
N LEU A 50 -8.25 -1.42 6.28
CA LEU A 50 -8.25 -2.76 5.66
C LEU A 50 -7.22 -3.70 6.29
N TYR A 51 -6.06 -3.16 6.68
CA TYR A 51 -5.01 -3.90 7.35
C TYR A 51 -5.44 -4.36 8.75
N GLU A 52 -6.09 -3.51 9.54
CA GLU A 52 -6.52 -3.82 10.92
C GLU A 52 -7.51 -4.99 10.98
N ILE A 53 -8.44 -5.06 10.03
CA ILE A 53 -9.39 -6.20 9.91
C ILE A 53 -8.79 -7.40 9.17
N GLY A 54 -7.53 -7.31 8.75
CA GLY A 54 -6.81 -8.40 8.10
C GLY A 54 -7.31 -8.72 6.70
N VAL A 55 -7.85 -7.75 5.96
CA VAL A 55 -8.27 -7.94 4.56
C VAL A 55 -7.08 -7.85 3.61
N ALA A 56 -6.16 -6.91 3.85
CA ALA A 56 -4.98 -6.69 3.03
C ALA A 56 -3.70 -6.62 3.87
N ARG A 57 -2.56 -6.92 3.26
CA ARG A 57 -1.22 -6.61 3.80
C ARG A 57 -0.79 -5.28 3.21
N VAL A 58 -0.32 -4.36 4.04
CA VAL A 58 0.03 -3.00 3.59
C VAL A 58 1.47 -2.69 3.98
N GLU A 59 2.26 -2.27 3.00
CA GLU A 59 3.60 -1.74 3.22
C GLU A 59 3.67 -0.28 2.77
N VAL A 60 4.33 0.57 3.55
CA VAL A 60 4.45 2.00 3.24
C VAL A 60 5.91 2.34 2.97
N LYS A 61 6.18 2.91 1.80
CA LYS A 61 7.53 3.30 1.37
C LYS A 61 7.60 4.80 1.15
N THR A 62 8.53 5.48 1.80
CA THR A 62 8.77 6.92 1.59
C THR A 62 9.62 7.13 0.35
N VAL A 63 9.25 8.11 -0.48
CA VAL A 63 10.03 8.43 -1.69
C VAL A 63 10.30 9.91 -1.84
N ASN A 64 11.55 10.21 -2.21
CA ASN A 64 11.94 11.52 -2.68
C ASN A 64 11.55 11.68 -4.16
N VAL A 65 10.50 12.47 -4.41
CA VAL A 65 9.98 12.80 -5.75
C VAL A 65 11.01 13.48 -6.67
N ASN A 66 12.05 14.07 -6.09
CA ASN A 66 13.13 14.70 -6.86
C ASN A 66 14.22 13.73 -7.30
N SER A 67 14.23 12.50 -6.78
CA SER A 67 15.23 11.50 -7.16
C SER A 67 15.06 11.03 -8.61
N GLU A 68 16.16 10.89 -9.33
CA GLU A 68 16.13 10.45 -10.73
C GLU A 68 15.60 9.02 -10.88
N ALA A 69 15.92 8.14 -9.92
CA ALA A 69 15.42 6.76 -9.91
C ALA A 69 13.89 6.71 -9.86
N PHE A 70 13.27 7.52 -8.99
CA PHE A 70 11.81 7.57 -8.90
C PHE A 70 11.17 8.14 -10.18
N LYS A 71 11.74 9.22 -10.73
CA LYS A 71 11.24 9.83 -11.97
C LYS A 71 11.28 8.86 -13.15
N LYS A 72 12.33 8.04 -13.26
CA LYS A 72 12.45 7.01 -14.31
C LYS A 72 11.48 5.85 -14.09
N ASN A 73 11.35 5.34 -12.86
CA ASN A 73 10.51 4.19 -12.56
C ASN A 73 9.02 4.48 -12.72
N PHE A 74 8.59 5.69 -12.35
CA PHE A 74 7.16 6.07 -12.34
C PHE A 74 6.81 7.10 -13.42
N LEU A 75 7.68 7.34 -14.39
CA LEU A 75 7.46 8.26 -15.53
C LEU A 75 6.98 9.67 -15.11
N GLY A 76 7.41 10.14 -13.93
CA GLY A 76 7.02 11.44 -13.37
C GLY A 76 5.69 11.47 -12.61
N ALA A 77 5.04 10.33 -12.38
CA ALA A 77 3.88 10.25 -11.50
C ALA A 77 4.23 10.68 -10.08
N GLN A 78 3.27 11.32 -9.39
CA GLN A 78 3.43 11.82 -8.04
C GLN A 78 2.76 10.88 -7.03
N PRO A 79 3.30 10.74 -5.80
CA PRO A 79 2.60 10.10 -4.69
C PRO A 79 1.23 10.77 -4.46
N PRO A 80 0.20 10.02 -4.04
CA PRO A 80 0.19 8.60 -3.63
C PRO A 80 0.21 7.63 -4.83
N ILE A 81 1.12 6.66 -4.80
CA ILE A 81 1.17 5.56 -5.79
C ILE A 81 1.00 4.25 -5.05
N MET A 82 0.04 3.43 -5.48
CA MET A 82 -0.19 2.10 -4.93
C MET A 82 0.24 1.05 -5.94
N ILE A 83 1.00 0.06 -5.48
CA ILE A 83 1.37 -1.13 -6.27
C ILE A 83 0.78 -2.34 -5.56
N GLU A 84 0.05 -3.15 -6.32
CA GLU A 84 -0.38 -4.47 -5.88
C GLU A 84 0.63 -5.50 -6.37
N GLU A 85 1.37 -6.12 -5.45
CA GLU A 85 2.21 -7.27 -5.78
C GLU A 85 1.46 -8.57 -5.47
N GLU A 86 1.14 -9.33 -6.52
CA GLU A 86 0.64 -10.70 -6.39
C GLU A 86 1.80 -11.64 -6.02
N LYS A 87 2.15 -11.71 -4.73
CA LYS A 87 3.22 -12.59 -4.23
C LYS A 87 2.75 -13.71 -3.33
#